data_AF-A0A7U9XG43-F1
#
_entry.id   AF-A0A7U9XG43-F1
#
_cell.length_a   1.000
_cell.length_b   1.000
_cell.length_c   1.000
_cell.angle_alpha   90.00
_cell.angle_beta   90.00
_cell.angle_gamma   90.00
#
_symmetry.space_group_name_H-M   'P 1'
#
loop_
_entity.id
_entity.type
_entity.pdbx_description
1 polymer ?
#
loop_
_entity_poly.entity_id
_entity_poly.type
_entity_poly.pdbx_seq_one_letter_code
_entity_poly.pdbx_strand_id
1 'polypeptide(L)'
;MYEFKNKKLTSDVLDGLNYQFLRRLQKEGLVTLKSLFIDGAKIEANANRYTFVWRGAINYHLAGLLDTIDSLYQKYNTLIDENEYGVKYDIPHAHMFVTEGMDKVRDIIEKNRKRKLTKHKKLPNHTIIEINNCSPLEILKLQKNLTQIAEQEQISFVSGKGKRKPEVQKLYEELEACGERLMGYKERFEIMGNGRNSYSKTDSEATFMRMEDDHMKNGQLKAAYNVQIAVENYFIVHTYVSWPDRL
;
A
#
# COMPACT_ATOMS: atom_id res chain seq x y z
N MET A 1 21.59 26.70 -8.83
CA MET A 1 20.15 27.03 -8.71
C MET A 1 19.34 25.94 -7.98
N TYR A 2 19.54 24.65 -8.28
CA TYR A 2 18.87 23.55 -7.57
C TYR A 2 19.30 23.36 -6.10
N GLU A 3 20.58 23.58 -5.75
CA GLU A 3 21.03 23.49 -4.35
C GLU A 3 20.41 24.54 -3.41
N PHE A 4 20.13 25.74 -3.91
CA PHE A 4 19.47 26.80 -3.12
C PHE A 4 18.02 26.41 -2.79
N LYS A 5 17.27 25.91 -3.78
CA LYS A 5 15.90 25.44 -3.61
C LYS A 5 15.81 24.23 -2.67
N ASN A 6 16.76 23.29 -2.73
CA ASN A 6 16.66 22.04 -1.97
C ASN A 6 17.24 22.07 -0.55
N LYS A 7 18.17 22.98 -0.24
CA LYS A 7 18.84 23.02 1.08
C LYS A 7 18.54 24.26 1.93
N LYS A 8 18.20 25.40 1.32
CA LYS A 8 18.01 26.69 2.04
C LYS A 8 16.57 27.17 2.06
N LEU A 9 15.77 26.78 1.08
CA LEU A 9 14.36 27.15 0.97
C LEU A 9 13.47 26.04 1.55
N THR A 10 13.58 25.82 2.86
CA THR A 10 12.77 24.82 3.57
C THR A 10 11.29 25.23 3.63
N SER A 11 10.39 24.29 3.95
CA SER A 11 8.96 24.58 4.13
C SER A 11 8.74 25.73 5.12
N ASP A 12 9.41 25.68 6.27
CA ASP A 12 9.27 26.70 7.31
C ASP A 12 9.69 28.09 6.83
N VAL A 13 10.74 28.17 6.00
CA VAL A 13 11.19 29.44 5.41
C VAL A 13 10.18 29.95 4.39
N LEU A 14 9.61 29.07 3.57
CA LEU A 14 8.57 29.41 2.61
C LEU A 14 7.29 29.91 3.30
N ASP A 15 6.87 29.21 4.35
CA ASP A 15 5.70 29.59 5.15
C ASP A 15 5.92 30.93 5.84
N GLY A 16 7.13 31.14 6.39
CA GLY A 16 7.54 32.41 6.98
C GLY A 16 7.56 33.56 5.99
N LEU A 17 8.07 33.35 4.78
CA LEU A 17 8.08 34.34 3.70
C LEU A 17 6.65 34.65 3.21
N ASN A 18 5.82 33.62 3.02
CA ASN A 18 4.43 33.79 2.64
C ASN A 18 3.67 34.60 3.70
N TYR A 19 3.85 34.28 4.98
CA TYR A 19 3.24 35.03 6.08
C TYR A 19 3.65 36.52 6.07
N GLN A 20 4.94 36.81 5.88
CA GLN A 20 5.43 38.19 5.80
C GLN A 20 4.84 38.93 4.60
N PHE A 21 4.72 38.27 3.46
CA PHE A 21 4.12 38.82 2.25
C PHE A 21 2.63 39.16 2.47
N LEU A 22 1.84 38.23 3.02
CA LEU A 22 0.42 38.46 3.32
C LEU A 22 0.21 39.58 4.35
N ARG A 23 1.04 39.64 5.39
CA ARG A 23 1.03 40.74 6.36
C ARG A 23 1.28 42.09 5.70
N ARG A 24 2.19 42.14 4.73
CA ARG A 24 2.45 43.37 3.96
C ARG A 24 1.24 43.75 3.11
N LEU A 25 0.66 42.80 2.37
CA LEU A 25 -0.55 43.04 1.57
C LEU A 25 -1.72 43.53 2.44
N GLN A 26 -1.88 42.97 3.64
CA GLN A 26 -2.92 43.40 4.58
C GLN A 26 -2.68 44.83 5.06
N LYS A 27 -1.43 45.18 5.38
CA LYS A 27 -1.07 46.55 5.81
C LYS A 27 -1.33 47.58 4.72
N GLU A 28 -1.11 47.23 3.46
CA GLU A 28 -1.40 48.09 2.31
C GLU A 28 -2.89 48.08 1.91
N GLY A 29 -3.75 47.36 2.63
CA GLY A 29 -5.19 47.28 2.37
C GLY A 29 -5.56 46.49 1.12
N LEU A 30 -4.61 45.76 0.52
CA LEU A 30 -4.81 44.99 -0.70
C LEU A 30 -5.53 43.67 -0.44
N VAL A 31 -5.38 43.09 0.74
CA VAL A 31 -6.13 41.93 1.23
C VAL A 31 -6.67 42.20 2.63
N THR A 32 -7.85 41.67 2.94
CA THR A 32 -8.48 41.83 4.26
C THR A 32 -8.39 40.56 5.10
N LEU A 33 -8.25 39.40 4.45
CA LEU A 33 -8.31 38.05 5.04
C LEU A 33 -9.66 37.74 5.71
N LYS A 34 -10.73 38.49 5.38
CA LYS A 34 -12.08 38.29 5.93
C LYS A 34 -13.00 37.48 5.01
N SER A 35 -12.77 37.56 3.71
CA SER A 35 -13.49 36.80 2.68
C SER A 35 -12.49 36.10 1.78
N LEU A 36 -12.64 34.80 1.63
CA LEU A 36 -11.72 33.94 0.90
C LEU A 36 -12.50 33.17 -0.17
N PHE A 37 -12.06 33.24 -1.42
CA PHE A 37 -12.61 32.41 -2.49
C PHE A 37 -11.68 31.22 -2.71
N ILE A 38 -12.20 30.01 -2.52
CA ILE A 38 -11.43 28.78 -2.75
C ILE A 38 -11.96 28.13 -4.02
N ASP A 39 -11.06 27.83 -4.95
CA ASP A 39 -11.36 26.99 -6.10
C ASP A 39 -10.43 25.77 -6.17
N GLY A 40 -10.93 24.66 -6.70
CA GLY A 40 -10.23 23.39 -6.78
C GLY A 40 -9.88 23.03 -8.23
N ALA A 41 -8.60 22.92 -8.53
CA ALA A 41 -8.10 22.49 -9.84
C ALA A 41 -7.42 21.12 -9.73
N LYS A 42 -7.75 20.22 -10.67
CA LYS A 42 -7.02 18.95 -10.83
C LYS A 42 -5.87 19.17 -11.81
N ILE A 43 -4.66 18.85 -11.39
CA ILE A 43 -3.46 18.96 -12.22
C ILE A 43 -2.96 17.55 -12.55
N GLU A 44 -2.89 17.21 -13.84
CA GLU A 44 -2.35 15.91 -14.30
C GLU A 44 -0.88 15.77 -13.87
N ALA A 45 -0.55 14.66 -13.23
CA ALA A 45 0.81 14.35 -12.83
C ALA A 45 1.63 13.87 -14.03
N ASN A 46 2.93 14.15 -14.04
CA ASN A 46 3.85 13.55 -14.99
C ASN A 46 4.14 12.09 -14.61
N ALA A 47 3.15 11.23 -14.83
CA ALA A 47 3.16 9.84 -14.42
C ALA A 47 2.63 8.93 -15.52
N ASN A 48 3.04 7.66 -15.49
CA ASN A 48 2.57 6.69 -16.49
C ASN A 48 1.06 6.45 -16.33
N ARG A 49 0.33 6.64 -17.44
CA ARG A 49 -1.13 6.54 -17.54
C ARG A 49 -1.71 5.14 -17.33
N TYR A 50 -0.90 4.11 -17.12
CA TYR A 50 -1.38 2.72 -17.00
C TYR A 50 -0.90 1.99 -15.74
N THR A 51 -0.14 2.64 -14.86
CA THR A 51 0.52 1.97 -13.73
C THR A 51 -0.05 2.39 -12.39
N PHE A 52 -1.06 1.64 -11.92
CA PHE A 52 -1.89 2.05 -10.79
C PHE A 52 -1.80 1.08 -9.61
N VAL A 53 -2.02 1.60 -8.41
CA VAL A 53 -2.20 0.80 -7.20
C VAL A 53 -3.46 1.26 -6.50
N TRP A 54 -4.32 0.30 -6.16
CA TRP A 54 -5.63 0.53 -5.54
C TRP A 54 -5.75 -0.23 -4.22
N ARG A 55 -6.21 0.43 -3.15
CA ARG A 55 -6.39 -0.19 -1.82
C ARG A 55 -7.23 -1.45 -1.89
N GLY A 56 -8.40 -1.35 -2.52
CA GLY A 56 -9.31 -2.48 -2.61
C GLY A 56 -8.75 -3.67 -3.40
N ALA A 57 -7.84 -3.43 -4.36
CA ALA A 57 -7.15 -4.50 -5.07
C ALA A 57 -6.09 -5.15 -4.18
N ILE A 58 -5.31 -4.34 -3.45
CA ILE A 58 -4.34 -4.83 -2.46
C ILE A 58 -5.05 -5.69 -1.42
N ASN A 59 -6.12 -5.17 -0.79
CA ASN A 59 -6.90 -5.88 0.22
C ASN A 59 -7.39 -7.25 -0.29
N TYR A 60 -7.89 -7.30 -1.53
CA TYR A 60 -8.34 -8.54 -2.16
C TYR A 60 -7.22 -9.57 -2.32
N HIS A 61 -6.08 -9.15 -2.85
CA HIS A 61 -4.96 -10.06 -3.09
C HIS A 61 -4.22 -10.45 -1.82
N LEU A 62 -4.17 -9.56 -0.82
CA LEU A 62 -3.61 -9.87 0.49
C LEU A 62 -4.44 -10.94 1.20
N ALA A 63 -5.78 -10.87 1.16
CA ALA A 63 -6.64 -11.90 1.75
C ALA A 63 -6.29 -13.30 1.21
N GLY A 64 -6.18 -13.44 -0.12
CA GLY A 64 -5.78 -14.72 -0.73
C GLY A 64 -4.33 -15.13 -0.44
N LEU A 65 -3.41 -14.17 -0.25
CA LEU A 65 -2.05 -14.48 0.21
C LEU A 65 -2.07 -15.05 1.63
N LEU A 66 -2.85 -14.47 2.55
CA LEU A 66 -2.96 -14.98 3.92
C LEU A 66 -3.55 -16.40 3.95
N ASP A 67 -4.55 -16.70 3.11
CA ASP A 67 -5.09 -18.05 2.98
C ASP A 67 -4.02 -19.04 2.47
N THR A 68 -3.11 -18.58 1.60
CA THR A 68 -1.98 -19.39 1.13
C THR A 68 -0.97 -19.63 2.25
N ILE A 69 -0.65 -18.59 3.04
CA ILE A 69 0.26 -18.70 4.19
C ILE A 69 -0.29 -19.67 5.24
N ASP A 70 -1.60 -19.62 5.53
CA ASP A 70 -2.26 -20.57 6.44
C ASP A 70 -2.06 -22.01 5.98
N SER A 71 -2.31 -22.28 4.69
CA SER A 71 -2.09 -23.60 4.10
C SER A 71 -0.63 -24.04 4.19
N LEU A 72 0.33 -23.12 4.01
CA LEU A 72 1.75 -23.44 4.17
C LEU A 72 2.11 -23.77 5.63
N TYR A 73 1.52 -23.07 6.60
CA TYR A 73 1.75 -23.34 8.02
C TYR A 73 1.20 -24.71 8.40
N GLN A 74 0.03 -25.08 7.88
CA GLN A 74 -0.53 -26.43 8.05
C GLN A 74 0.38 -27.49 7.45
N LYS A 75 0.85 -27.32 6.21
CA LYS A 75 1.79 -28.26 5.57
C LYS A 75 3.11 -28.37 6.36
N TYR A 76 3.64 -27.24 6.84
CA TYR A 76 4.81 -27.22 7.70
C TYR A 76 4.58 -28.07 8.95
N ASN A 77 3.48 -27.85 9.67
CA ASN A 77 3.13 -28.60 10.87
C ASN A 77 2.98 -30.10 10.59
N THR A 78 2.32 -30.47 9.49
CA THR A 78 2.21 -31.86 9.06
C THR A 78 3.58 -32.48 8.80
N LEU A 79 4.49 -31.78 8.13
CA LEU A 79 5.87 -32.24 7.94
C LEU A 79 6.58 -32.48 9.27
N ILE A 80 6.42 -31.56 10.23
CA ILE A 80 7.00 -31.69 11.57
C ILE A 80 6.48 -32.94 12.29
N ASP A 81 5.17 -33.18 12.22
CA ASP A 81 4.52 -34.31 12.89
C ASP A 81 4.88 -35.65 12.25
N GLU A 82 4.80 -35.76 10.92
CA GLU A 82 5.05 -37.01 10.18
C GLU A 82 6.49 -37.53 10.36
N ASN A 83 7.44 -36.63 10.60
CA ASN A 83 8.85 -36.98 10.76
C ASN A 83 9.35 -36.86 12.21
N GLU A 84 8.45 -36.52 13.15
CA GLU A 84 8.74 -36.28 14.57
C GLU A 84 9.83 -35.22 14.81
N TYR A 85 9.96 -34.25 13.89
CA TYR A 85 11.01 -33.22 13.96
C TYR A 85 10.88 -32.33 15.20
N GLY A 86 9.68 -32.20 15.76
CA GLY A 86 9.47 -31.46 17.01
C GLY A 86 10.24 -32.05 18.17
N VAL A 87 10.30 -33.39 18.27
CA VAL A 87 11.05 -34.07 19.33
C VAL A 87 12.53 -34.20 18.96
N LYS A 88 12.84 -34.51 17.70
CA LYS A 88 14.23 -34.73 17.25
C LYS A 88 15.09 -33.47 17.31
N TYR A 89 14.52 -32.32 16.97
CA TYR A 89 15.27 -31.10 16.72
C TYR A 89 14.77 -29.88 17.50
N ASP A 90 13.83 -30.07 18.44
CA ASP A 90 13.19 -28.99 19.22
C ASP A 90 12.53 -27.93 18.32
N ILE A 91 11.84 -28.40 17.27
CA ILE A 91 11.20 -27.54 16.28
C ILE A 91 9.71 -27.38 16.59
N PRO A 92 9.24 -26.19 17.00
CA PRO A 92 7.84 -26.00 17.37
C PRO A 92 6.92 -25.90 16.15
N HIS A 93 5.64 -26.18 16.38
CA HIS A 93 4.58 -25.92 15.39
C HIS A 93 4.45 -24.42 15.07
N ALA A 94 4.22 -24.13 13.81
CA ALA A 94 3.82 -22.83 13.32
C ALA A 94 2.37 -22.53 13.71
N HIS A 95 2.12 -21.31 14.20
CA HIS A 95 0.78 -20.83 14.51
C HIS A 95 0.48 -19.61 13.64
N MET A 96 -0.66 -19.61 12.96
CA MET A 96 -1.05 -18.46 12.14
C MET A 96 -1.31 -17.23 13.04
N PHE A 97 -0.77 -16.09 12.63
CA PHE A 97 -0.93 -14.82 13.33
C PHE A 97 -2.31 -14.19 13.05
N VAL A 98 -2.76 -13.34 13.99
CA VAL A 98 -4.00 -12.55 13.85
C VAL A 98 -3.71 -11.29 13.04
N THR A 99 -4.52 -11.00 12.02
CA THR A 99 -4.45 -9.74 11.24
C THR A 99 -5.67 -8.88 11.51
N GLU A 100 -5.45 -7.68 12.06
CA GLU A 100 -6.55 -6.77 12.41
C GLU A 100 -7.26 -6.23 11.16
N GLY A 101 -8.58 -6.16 11.22
CA GLY A 101 -9.41 -5.63 10.13
C GLY A 101 -9.58 -6.57 8.93
N MET A 102 -8.92 -7.74 8.91
CA MET A 102 -9.05 -8.70 7.82
C MET A 102 -10.46 -9.32 7.75
N ASP A 103 -11.15 -9.50 8.88
CA ASP A 103 -12.52 -10.02 8.89
C ASP A 103 -13.48 -9.10 8.12
N LYS A 104 -13.37 -7.79 8.33
CA LYS A 104 -14.15 -6.79 7.57
C LYS A 104 -13.85 -6.87 6.08
N VAL A 105 -12.60 -7.12 5.71
CA VAL A 105 -12.18 -7.26 4.30
C VAL A 105 -12.75 -8.54 3.70
N ARG A 106 -12.67 -9.67 4.40
CA ARG A 106 -13.27 -10.94 3.99
C ARG A 106 -14.77 -10.81 3.78
N ASP A 107 -15.48 -10.18 4.71
CA ASP A 107 -16.91 -9.89 4.60
C ASP A 107 -17.24 -9.07 3.35
N ILE A 108 -16.48 -8.01 3.09
CA ILE A 108 -16.68 -7.15 1.90
C ILE A 108 -16.40 -7.94 0.62
N ILE A 109 -15.38 -8.79 0.59
CA ILE A 109 -15.05 -9.64 -0.55
C ILE A 109 -16.20 -10.60 -0.83
N GLU A 110 -16.73 -11.26 0.20
CA GLU A 110 -17.82 -12.23 0.07
C GLU A 110 -19.12 -11.54 -0.41
N LYS A 111 -19.48 -10.41 0.21
CA LYS A 111 -20.64 -9.60 -0.23
C LYS A 111 -20.47 -9.16 -1.68
N ASN A 112 -19.27 -8.74 -2.09
CA ASN A 112 -18.98 -8.39 -3.49
C ASN A 112 -19.00 -9.59 -4.45
N ARG A 113 -18.69 -10.81 -4.01
CA ARG A 113 -18.89 -12.04 -4.80
C ARG A 113 -20.37 -12.31 -5.02
N LYS A 114 -21.17 -12.27 -3.96
CA LYS A 114 -22.64 -12.43 -4.00
C LYS A 114 -23.30 -11.36 -4.88
N ARG A 115 -22.83 -10.10 -4.84
CA ARG A 115 -23.35 -9.02 -5.70
C ARG A 115 -23.24 -9.31 -7.20
N LYS A 116 -22.19 -10.05 -7.64
CA LYS A 116 -22.00 -10.34 -9.07
C LYS A 116 -23.18 -11.12 -9.63
N LEU A 117 -23.86 -11.89 -8.79
CA LEU A 117 -25.05 -12.64 -9.13
C LEU A 117 -26.31 -11.75 -9.07
N THR A 118 -26.39 -10.79 -8.15
CA THR A 118 -27.58 -9.97 -7.90
C THR A 118 -27.59 -8.58 -8.57
N LYS A 119 -26.56 -8.25 -9.37
CA LYS A 119 -26.41 -6.97 -10.12
C LYS A 119 -26.48 -5.69 -9.27
N HIS A 120 -26.27 -5.76 -7.95
CA HIS A 120 -26.20 -4.58 -7.09
C HIS A 120 -24.89 -3.79 -7.24
N LYS A 121 -24.91 -2.52 -6.79
CA LYS A 121 -23.74 -1.61 -6.79
C LYS A 121 -22.56 -2.21 -6.02
N LYS A 122 -21.34 -1.94 -6.50
CA LYS A 122 -20.10 -2.43 -5.87
C LYS A 122 -19.93 -1.83 -4.48
N LEU A 123 -19.66 -2.68 -3.50
CA LEU A 123 -19.29 -2.21 -2.17
C LEU A 123 -17.81 -1.81 -2.19
N PRO A 124 -17.47 -0.59 -1.72
CA PRO A 124 -16.08 -0.15 -1.62
C PRO A 124 -15.33 -1.02 -0.61
N ASN A 125 -14.06 -1.33 -0.92
CA ASN A 125 -13.16 -2.03 -0.02
C ASN A 125 -11.98 -1.10 0.32
N HIS A 126 -12.28 -0.09 1.15
CA HIS A 126 -11.31 0.92 1.56
C HIS A 126 -10.81 0.71 2.98
N THR A 127 -11.13 -0.46 3.58
CA THR A 127 -10.68 -0.80 4.93
C THR A 127 -9.16 -0.67 5.00
N ILE A 128 -8.68 0.12 5.95
CA ILE A 128 -7.27 0.19 6.30
C ILE A 128 -6.98 -1.12 7.04
N ILE A 129 -6.12 -1.94 6.44
CA ILE A 129 -5.62 -3.14 7.08
C ILE A 129 -4.32 -2.74 7.75
N GLU A 130 -4.29 -2.79 9.06
CA GLU A 130 -3.03 -2.70 9.78
C GLU A 130 -2.42 -4.10 9.82
N ILE A 131 -1.33 -4.26 9.09
CA ILE A 131 -0.50 -5.46 9.15
C ILE A 131 0.39 -5.34 10.40
N ASN A 132 -0.24 -5.22 11.57
CA ASN A 132 0.45 -5.32 12.85
C ASN A 132 0.70 -6.82 13.06
N ASN A 133 1.96 -7.20 13.28
CA ASN A 133 2.42 -8.57 13.61
C ASN A 133 2.51 -9.59 12.46
N CYS A 134 2.28 -9.23 11.20
CA CYS A 134 2.69 -10.09 10.07
C CYS A 134 4.18 -9.85 9.77
N SER A 135 5.03 -10.27 10.72
CA SER A 135 6.45 -10.01 10.62
C SER A 135 7.07 -11.02 9.66
N PRO A 136 7.81 -10.57 8.62
CA PRO A 136 8.68 -11.46 7.85
C PRO A 136 9.59 -12.31 8.75
N LEU A 137 9.86 -11.84 9.97
CA LEU A 137 10.61 -12.57 10.98
C LEU A 137 10.01 -13.93 11.32
N GLU A 138 8.68 -14.08 11.36
CA GLU A 138 8.04 -15.38 11.64
C GLU A 138 8.24 -16.37 10.48
N ILE A 139 8.04 -15.90 9.24
CA ILE A 139 8.32 -16.70 8.04
C ILE A 139 9.80 -17.09 7.99
N LEU A 140 10.70 -16.16 8.33
CA LEU A 140 12.14 -16.41 8.42
C LEU A 140 12.49 -17.43 9.51
N LYS A 141 11.78 -17.46 10.65
CA LYS A 141 11.97 -18.51 11.67
C LYS A 141 11.63 -19.88 11.10
N LEU A 142 10.51 -20.01 10.40
CA LEU A 142 10.12 -21.28 9.76
C LEU A 142 11.16 -21.71 8.71
N GLN A 143 11.66 -20.78 7.91
CA GLN A 143 12.73 -21.05 6.95
C GLN A 143 14.00 -21.54 7.64
N LYS A 144 14.42 -20.92 8.75
CA LYS A 144 15.57 -21.39 9.54
C LYS A 144 15.37 -22.81 10.06
N ASN A 145 14.17 -23.12 10.55
CA ASN A 145 13.85 -24.48 11.01
C ASN A 145 13.94 -25.48 9.85
N LEU A 146 13.46 -25.13 8.65
CA LEU A 146 13.58 -25.97 7.46
C LEU A 146 15.04 -26.14 7.01
N THR A 147 15.86 -25.10 7.11
CA THR A 147 17.31 -25.20 6.84
C THR A 147 17.98 -26.13 7.84
N GLN A 148 17.67 -26.02 9.13
CA GLN A 148 18.17 -26.93 10.16
C GLN A 148 17.78 -28.38 9.87
N ILE A 149 16.52 -28.65 9.51
CA ILE A 149 16.07 -29.99 9.11
C ILE A 149 16.87 -30.48 7.90
N ALA A 150 17.06 -29.63 6.88
CA ALA A 150 17.80 -30.01 5.68
C ALA A 150 19.26 -30.37 5.99
N GLU A 151 19.91 -29.64 6.91
CA GLU A 151 21.28 -29.94 7.35
C GLU A 151 21.37 -31.25 8.12
N GLN A 152 20.48 -31.46 9.10
CA GLN A 152 20.49 -32.63 9.97
C GLN A 152 20.11 -33.92 9.24
N GLU A 153 19.14 -33.84 8.32
CA GLU A 153 18.69 -34.97 7.49
C GLU A 153 19.51 -35.11 6.19
N GLN A 154 20.57 -34.30 6.03
CA GLN A 154 21.46 -34.29 4.85
C GLN A 154 20.71 -34.14 3.52
N ILE A 155 19.63 -33.35 3.52
CA ILE A 155 18.80 -33.08 2.34
C ILE A 155 19.47 -31.98 1.50
N SER A 156 19.94 -32.36 0.32
CA SER A 156 20.50 -31.40 -0.65
C SER A 156 19.40 -30.70 -1.45
N PHE A 157 19.47 -29.37 -1.52
CA PHE A 157 18.59 -28.57 -2.38
C PHE A 157 19.05 -28.69 -3.84
N VAL A 158 18.09 -28.89 -4.74
CA VAL A 158 18.35 -29.12 -6.16
C VAL A 158 17.69 -28.05 -7.02
N SER A 159 18.36 -27.69 -8.12
CA SER A 159 17.86 -26.76 -9.13
C SER A 159 18.07 -27.34 -10.54
N GLY A 160 17.33 -26.81 -11.52
CA GLY A 160 17.42 -27.23 -12.92
C GLY A 160 16.33 -28.19 -13.40
N LYS A 161 16.23 -28.35 -14.73
CA LYS A 161 15.16 -29.09 -15.41
C LYS A 161 15.27 -30.60 -15.12
N GLY A 162 14.14 -31.22 -14.78
CA GLY A 162 14.06 -32.66 -14.53
C GLY A 162 14.48 -33.10 -13.12
N LYS A 163 14.94 -32.19 -12.26
CA LYS A 163 15.23 -32.49 -10.85
C LYS A 163 13.97 -32.33 -10.00
N ARG A 164 13.67 -33.33 -9.18
CA ARG A 164 12.55 -33.27 -8.22
C ARG A 164 13.05 -32.63 -6.92
N LYS A 165 12.52 -31.44 -6.60
CA LYS A 165 12.82 -30.76 -5.33
C LYS A 165 12.27 -31.57 -4.14
N PRO A 166 13.05 -31.74 -3.05
CA PRO A 166 12.56 -32.32 -1.81
C PRO A 166 11.48 -31.43 -1.19
N GLU A 167 10.66 -32.02 -0.33
CA GLU A 167 9.52 -31.33 0.29
C GLU A 167 9.96 -30.13 1.14
N VAL A 168 11.03 -30.30 1.93
CA VAL A 168 11.65 -29.23 2.73
C VAL A 168 12.04 -28.04 1.86
N GLN A 169 12.65 -28.27 0.70
CA GLN A 169 13.02 -27.19 -0.23
C GLN A 169 11.79 -26.49 -0.81
N LYS A 170 10.75 -27.24 -1.20
CA LYS A 170 9.53 -26.64 -1.75
C LYS A 170 8.85 -25.74 -0.72
N LEU A 171 8.70 -26.21 0.52
CA LEU A 171 8.13 -25.41 1.60
C LEU A 171 8.97 -24.17 1.89
N TYR A 172 10.29 -24.31 1.91
CA TYR A 172 11.21 -23.18 2.10
C TYR A 172 11.01 -22.09 1.03
N GLU A 173 10.98 -22.47 -0.25
CA GLU A 173 10.82 -21.54 -1.37
C GLU A 173 9.41 -20.93 -1.43
N GLU A 174 8.37 -21.71 -1.12
CA GLU A 174 6.98 -21.22 -1.06
C GLU A 174 6.79 -20.20 0.08
N LEU A 175 7.40 -20.45 1.24
CA LEU A 175 7.43 -19.52 2.37
C LEU A 175 8.19 -18.23 2.01
N GLU A 176 9.34 -18.35 1.35
CA GLU A 176 10.13 -17.19 0.87
C GLU A 176 9.30 -16.29 -0.05
N ALA A 177 8.70 -16.88 -1.09
CA ALA A 177 7.89 -16.15 -2.05
C ALA A 177 6.67 -15.48 -1.40
N CYS A 178 6.05 -16.12 -0.40
CA CYS A 178 4.97 -15.50 0.36
C CYS A 178 5.45 -14.34 1.23
N GLY A 179 6.61 -14.49 1.88
CA GLY A 179 7.24 -13.44 2.68
C GLY A 179 7.59 -12.20 1.88
N GLU A 180 8.17 -12.36 0.69
CA GLU A 180 8.46 -11.25 -0.23
C GLU A 180 7.19 -10.52 -0.65
N ARG A 181 6.14 -11.26 -1.02
CA ARG A 181 4.86 -10.67 -1.43
C ARG A 181 4.21 -9.92 -0.28
N LEU A 182 4.28 -10.45 0.93
CA LEU A 182 3.75 -9.83 2.14
C LEU A 182 4.46 -8.49 2.43
N MET A 183 5.79 -8.46 2.33
CA MET A 183 6.57 -7.23 2.42
C MET A 183 6.17 -6.21 1.36
N GLY A 184 6.03 -6.68 0.12
CA GLY A 184 5.54 -5.84 -0.97
C GLY A 184 4.12 -5.32 -0.76
N TYR A 185 3.28 -5.92 0.09
CA TYR A 185 1.99 -5.34 0.47
C TYR A 185 2.13 -4.31 1.58
N LYS A 186 2.98 -4.58 2.59
CA LYS A 186 3.28 -3.64 3.67
C LYS A 186 3.78 -2.31 3.12
N GLU A 187 4.76 -2.32 2.23
CA GLU A 187 5.29 -1.12 1.57
C GLU A 187 4.19 -0.34 0.83
N ARG A 188 3.27 -1.03 0.14
CA ARG A 188 2.16 -0.36 -0.57
C ARG A 188 1.20 0.31 0.39
N PHE A 189 0.93 -0.28 1.56
CA PHE A 189 0.10 0.35 2.59
C PHE A 189 0.80 1.54 3.23
N GLU A 190 2.10 1.44 3.49
CA GLU A 190 2.91 2.55 4.01
C GLU A 190 2.93 3.72 3.04
N ILE A 191 3.20 3.47 1.76
CA ILE A 191 3.12 4.50 0.70
C ILE A 191 1.72 5.12 0.72
N MET A 192 0.66 4.30 0.70
CA MET A 192 -0.70 4.82 0.60
C MET A 192 -1.13 5.63 1.84
N GLY A 193 -0.59 5.32 3.01
CA GLY A 193 -0.95 5.92 4.29
C GLY A 193 -2.41 5.65 4.67
N ASN A 194 -2.96 6.43 5.59
CA ASN A 194 -4.34 6.25 6.08
C ASN A 194 -5.39 7.06 5.29
N GLY A 195 -4.96 8.00 4.44
CA GLY A 195 -5.84 8.99 3.82
C GLY A 195 -6.08 8.84 2.32
N ARG A 196 -5.54 7.80 1.66
CA ARG A 196 -5.66 7.60 0.21
C ARG A 196 -6.22 6.22 -0.14
N ASN A 197 -7.00 6.11 -1.21
CA ASN A 197 -7.45 4.82 -1.74
C ASN A 197 -6.68 4.34 -2.98
N SER A 198 -5.83 5.18 -3.56
CA SER A 198 -5.01 4.85 -4.72
C SER A 198 -3.72 5.67 -4.76
N TYR A 199 -2.76 5.26 -5.57
CA TYR A 199 -1.61 6.09 -5.96
C TYR A 199 -1.01 5.59 -7.29
N SER A 200 -0.22 6.44 -7.96
CA SER A 200 0.51 6.06 -9.18
C SER A 200 1.84 5.38 -8.87
N LYS A 201 2.18 4.31 -9.60
CA LYS A 201 3.45 3.60 -9.37
C LYS A 201 4.68 4.44 -9.69
N THR A 202 4.56 5.39 -10.62
CA THR A 202 5.70 6.23 -11.07
C THR A 202 5.74 7.59 -10.39
N ASP A 203 4.65 7.97 -9.72
CA ASP A 203 4.55 9.18 -8.90
C ASP A 203 3.69 8.82 -7.69
N SER A 204 4.35 8.42 -6.61
CA SER A 204 3.68 7.88 -5.41
C SER A 204 2.83 8.91 -4.69
N GLU A 205 3.02 10.19 -4.96
CA GLU A 205 2.17 11.25 -4.41
C GLU A 205 0.87 11.29 -5.20
N ALA A 206 0.90 11.37 -6.53
CA ALA A 206 -0.30 11.48 -7.35
C ALA A 206 -1.37 10.38 -7.13
N THR A 207 -2.64 10.78 -7.14
CA THR A 207 -3.80 9.87 -6.99
C THR A 207 -4.68 9.86 -8.24
N PHE A 208 -5.49 8.82 -8.42
CA PHE A 208 -6.31 8.69 -9.62
C PHE A 208 -7.61 9.47 -9.52
N MET A 209 -7.80 10.39 -10.46
CA MET A 209 -8.97 11.27 -10.50
C MET A 209 -9.59 11.27 -11.90
N ARG A 210 -10.90 11.57 -11.92
CA ARG A 210 -11.60 11.88 -13.17
C ARG A 210 -11.35 13.34 -13.52
N MET A 211 -10.78 13.58 -14.70
CA MET A 211 -10.50 14.91 -15.23
C MET A 211 -11.71 15.43 -16.02
N GLU A 212 -11.87 16.76 -16.09
CA GLU A 212 -12.95 17.41 -16.83
C GLU A 212 -12.72 17.30 -18.34
N ASP A 213 -11.51 17.68 -18.80
CA ASP A 213 -11.07 17.56 -20.18
C ASP A 213 -10.30 16.27 -20.44
N ASP A 214 -10.91 15.12 -20.19
CA ASP A 214 -10.37 13.89 -20.76
C ASP A 214 -10.51 13.97 -22.29
N HIS A 215 -9.41 14.34 -22.97
CA HIS A 215 -9.33 14.43 -24.44
C HIS A 215 -9.86 13.17 -25.13
N MET A 216 -9.77 12.01 -24.46
CA MET A 216 -10.26 10.74 -24.99
C MET A 216 -11.78 10.55 -24.83
N LYS A 217 -12.46 11.44 -24.08
CA LYS A 217 -13.89 11.41 -23.70
C LYS A 217 -14.39 10.04 -23.23
N ASN A 218 -13.47 9.16 -22.82
CA ASN A 218 -13.78 7.79 -22.41
C ASN A 218 -13.95 7.68 -20.89
N GLY A 219 -13.71 8.77 -20.15
CA GLY A 219 -13.87 8.81 -18.69
C GLY A 219 -12.74 8.09 -17.96
N GLN A 220 -11.55 8.01 -18.58
CA GLN A 220 -10.38 7.37 -18.01
C GLN A 220 -9.86 8.19 -16.81
N LEU A 221 -9.51 7.48 -15.73
CA LEU A 221 -8.86 8.10 -14.59
C LEU A 221 -7.40 8.40 -14.93
N LYS A 222 -6.92 9.57 -14.51
CA LYS A 222 -5.53 9.99 -14.65
C LYS A 222 -4.90 10.25 -13.30
N ALA A 223 -3.59 10.03 -13.21
CA ALA A 223 -2.82 10.40 -12.05
C ALA A 223 -2.81 11.93 -11.97
N ALA A 224 -3.25 12.48 -10.84
CA ALA A 224 -3.40 13.91 -10.67
C ALA A 224 -3.21 14.33 -9.21
N TYR A 225 -3.05 15.62 -9.03
CA TYR A 225 -3.09 16.33 -7.75
C TYR A 225 -4.36 17.16 -7.69
N ASN A 226 -5.06 17.14 -6.56
CA ASN A 226 -6.17 18.06 -6.33
C ASN A 226 -5.64 19.29 -5.59
N VAL A 227 -5.47 20.39 -6.31
CA VAL A 227 -4.90 21.64 -5.80
C VAL A 227 -6.04 22.61 -5.52
N GLN A 228 -6.21 22.98 -4.26
CA GLN A 228 -7.09 24.05 -3.83
C GLN A 228 -6.30 25.35 -3.72
N ILE A 229 -6.80 26.40 -4.35
CA ILE A 229 -6.18 27.71 -4.38
C ILE A 229 -7.16 28.69 -3.76
N ALA A 230 -6.70 29.38 -2.72
CA ALA A 230 -7.44 30.43 -2.06
C ALA A 230 -6.98 31.79 -2.60
N VAL A 231 -7.94 32.58 -3.07
CA VAL A 231 -7.69 33.90 -3.64
C VAL A 231 -8.51 34.98 -2.96
N GLU A 232 -7.91 36.16 -2.83
CA GLU A 232 -8.57 37.39 -2.41
C GLU A 232 -7.97 38.55 -3.20
N ASN A 233 -8.83 39.41 -3.77
CA ASN A 233 -8.41 40.61 -4.51
C ASN A 233 -7.25 40.36 -5.49
N TYR A 234 -7.37 39.30 -6.31
CA TYR A 234 -6.37 38.87 -7.31
C TYR A 234 -5.04 38.33 -6.74
N PHE A 235 -4.88 38.21 -5.42
CA PHE A 235 -3.73 37.57 -4.79
C PHE A 235 -4.05 36.13 -4.41
N ILE A 236 -3.07 35.24 -4.61
CA ILE A 236 -3.09 33.89 -4.03
C ILE A 236 -2.68 34.02 -2.57
N VAL A 237 -3.60 33.67 -1.68
CA VAL A 237 -3.41 33.79 -0.22
C VAL A 237 -2.93 32.47 0.36
N HIS A 238 -3.41 31.35 -0.19
CA HIS A 238 -3.05 30.02 0.27
C HIS A 238 -3.19 28.99 -0.86
N THR A 239 -2.37 27.96 -0.84
CA THR A 239 -2.50 26.79 -1.69
C THR A 239 -2.47 25.54 -0.84
N TYR A 240 -3.35 24.58 -1.14
CA TYR A 240 -3.43 23.31 -0.44
C TYR A 240 -3.51 22.18 -1.46
N VAL A 241 -2.66 21.18 -1.33
CA VAL A 241 -2.73 19.97 -2.17
C VAL A 241 -3.37 18.86 -1.34
N SER A 242 -4.44 18.30 -1.88
CA SER A 242 -5.25 17.29 -1.22
C SER A 242 -5.35 16.02 -2.04
N TRP A 243 -5.74 14.95 -1.36
CA TRP A 243 -6.21 13.73 -1.99
C TRP A 243 -7.74 13.73 -1.97
N PRO A 244 -8.40 13.18 -3.00
CA PRO A 244 -9.85 13.29 -3.19
C PRO A 244 -10.66 12.59 -2.10
N ASP A 245 -10.02 11.77 -1.25
CA ASP A 245 -10.65 11.03 -0.16
C ASP A 245 -10.61 11.77 1.20
N ARG A 246 -10.19 13.05 1.27
CA ARG A 246 -10.13 13.88 2.49
C ARG A 246 -11.30 14.88 2.67
N LEU A 247 -12.43 14.69 1.97
CA LEU A 247 -13.64 15.49 2.16
C LEU A 247 -14.78 14.66 2.73
#